data_AF-A0A9D8XW36-F1
#
_entry.id   AF-A0A9D8XW36-F1
#
_cell.length_a   1.000
_cell.length_b   1.000
_cell.length_c   1.000
_cell.angle_alpha   90.00
_cell.angle_beta   90.00
_cell.angle_gamma   90.00
#
_symmetry.space_group_name_H-M   'P 1'
#
loop_
_entity.id
_entity.type
_entity.pdbx_description
1 polymer ?
#
loop_
_entity_poly.entity_id
_entity_poly.type
_entity_poly.pdbx_seq_one_letter_code
_entity_poly.pdbx_strand_id
1 'polypeptide(L)'
;MCCFFIPTAEAAVLTLTSTALSKSRNRKVQVLRKHLNGLSKLLFGGSLLLALEHIWHGEITFHFPYITAMQTPEDTEVMIEELWQVGVPMAVLVTLTYLAYAGLKSFFTSETADRLSDDRAANLGKGGFMILVLFMLIGGLISTIGYIKDKNGRFCFSALCYMFYGSMLMWSVDLYTGIKEEGTEALAMTAEDVVDDLLLTASVTGLAVLVWSIVIAWKALVSGRLTAVRA
;
A
#
# COMPACT_ATOMS: atom_id res chain seq x y z
N MET A 1 -0.20 -16.63 -10.95
CA MET A 1 -0.98 -15.52 -11.49
C MET A 1 -0.37 -14.19 -11.07
N CYS A 2 0.67 -13.69 -11.77
CA CYS A 2 1.54 -12.60 -11.34
C CYS A 2 0.91 -11.18 -11.40
N CYS A 3 -0.31 -11.02 -10.89
CA CYS A 3 -1.13 -9.81 -10.93
C CYS A 3 -0.43 -8.56 -10.36
N PHE A 4 0.49 -8.74 -9.40
CA PHE A 4 1.27 -7.65 -8.79
C PHE A 4 2.17 -6.87 -9.76
N PHE A 5 2.44 -7.39 -10.97
CA PHE A 5 3.24 -6.67 -11.98
C PHE A 5 2.56 -5.39 -12.48
N ILE A 6 1.23 -5.37 -12.61
CA ILE A 6 0.51 -4.18 -13.08
C ILE A 6 0.64 -3.02 -12.06
N PRO A 7 0.33 -3.21 -10.76
CA PRO A 7 0.59 -2.19 -9.74
C PRO A 7 2.08 -1.80 -9.63
N THR A 8 3.01 -2.75 -9.83
CA THR A 8 4.46 -2.46 -9.81
C THR A 8 4.86 -1.56 -10.99
N ALA A 9 4.36 -1.86 -12.19
CA ALA A 9 4.60 -1.05 -13.38
C ALA A 9 4.03 0.35 -13.22
N GLU A 10 2.81 0.47 -12.68
CA GLU A 10 2.21 1.78 -12.34
C GLU A 10 3.10 2.53 -11.35
N ALA A 11 3.54 1.89 -10.27
CA ALA A 11 4.41 2.51 -9.26
C ALA A 11 5.74 3.03 -9.86
N ALA A 12 6.32 2.28 -10.79
CA ALA A 12 7.52 2.67 -11.52
C ALA A 12 7.27 3.90 -12.39
N VAL A 13 6.20 3.90 -13.19
CA VAL A 13 5.81 5.04 -14.04
C VAL A 13 5.55 6.30 -13.20
N LEU A 14 4.86 6.16 -12.07
CA LEU A 14 4.61 7.27 -11.14
C LEU A 14 5.91 7.84 -10.54
N THR A 15 6.88 6.99 -10.26
CA THR A 15 8.21 7.39 -9.76
C THR A 15 9.02 8.14 -10.81
N LEU A 16 9.01 7.63 -12.05
CA LEU A 16 9.67 8.29 -13.17
C LEU A 16 9.03 9.67 -13.43
N THR A 17 7.70 9.72 -13.42
CA THR A 17 6.94 10.97 -13.58
C THR A 17 7.24 11.95 -12.44
N SER A 18 7.26 11.50 -11.18
CA SER A 18 7.55 12.36 -10.03
C SER A 18 8.99 12.90 -10.06
N THR A 19 9.92 12.12 -10.61
CA THR A 19 11.32 12.49 -10.82
C THR A 19 11.47 13.52 -11.94
N ALA A 20 10.79 13.32 -13.07
CA ALA A 20 10.75 14.28 -14.17
C ALA A 20 10.16 15.64 -13.73
N LEU A 21 9.14 15.62 -12.87
CA LEU A 21 8.49 16.81 -12.32
C LEU A 21 9.29 17.49 -11.19
N SER A 22 10.41 16.91 -10.75
CA SER A 22 11.17 17.42 -9.59
C SER A 22 11.76 18.82 -9.79
N LYS A 23 12.06 19.19 -11.04
CA LYS A 23 12.65 20.49 -11.43
C LYS A 23 11.60 21.63 -11.52
N SER A 24 10.31 21.31 -11.48
CA SER A 24 9.25 22.31 -11.63
C SER A 24 9.10 23.19 -10.38
N ARG A 25 9.08 24.51 -10.58
CA ARG A 25 8.88 25.50 -9.51
C ARG A 25 7.39 25.81 -9.25
N ASN A 26 6.48 25.22 -10.02
CA ASN A 26 5.04 25.46 -9.90
C ASN A 26 4.46 24.75 -8.66
N ARG A 27 3.74 25.51 -7.82
CA ARG A 27 3.12 24.98 -6.58
C ARG A 27 2.17 23.82 -6.84
N LYS A 28 1.36 23.87 -7.90
CA LYS A 28 0.43 22.77 -8.26
C LYS A 28 1.20 21.50 -8.63
N VAL A 29 2.29 21.64 -9.39
CA VAL A 29 3.15 20.51 -9.79
C VAL A 29 3.85 19.90 -8.57
N GLN A 30 4.26 20.71 -7.60
CA GLN A 30 4.84 20.20 -6.35
C GLN A 30 3.82 19.45 -5.49
N VAL A 31 2.56 19.90 -5.46
CA VAL A 31 1.48 19.17 -4.79
C VAL A 31 1.22 17.84 -5.49
N LEU A 32 1.08 17.84 -6.83
CA LEU A 32 0.93 16.63 -7.62
C LEU A 32 2.07 15.64 -7.35
N ARG A 33 3.33 16.10 -7.38
CA ARG A 33 4.50 15.27 -7.09
C ARG A 33 4.43 14.61 -5.70
N LYS A 34 3.91 15.31 -4.69
CA LYS A 34 3.72 14.72 -3.35
C LYS A 34 2.69 13.59 -3.39
N HIS A 35 1.61 13.76 -4.14
CA HIS A 35 0.59 12.73 -4.33
C HIS A 35 1.13 11.52 -5.11
N LEU A 36 1.83 11.75 -6.22
CA LEU A 36 2.48 10.68 -7.01
C LEU A 36 3.46 9.86 -6.16
N ASN A 37 4.28 10.52 -5.35
CA ASN A 37 5.20 9.84 -4.43
C ASN A 37 4.49 9.09 -3.29
N GLY A 38 3.31 9.57 -2.87
CA GLY A 38 2.51 8.88 -1.86
C GLY A 38 1.87 7.62 -2.42
N LEU A 39 1.26 7.73 -3.59
CA LEU A 39 0.64 6.62 -4.31
C LEU A 39 1.68 5.58 -4.72
N SER A 40 2.81 5.99 -5.28
CA SER A 40 3.91 5.09 -5.66
C SER A 40 4.41 4.27 -4.46
N LYS A 41 4.53 4.86 -3.26
CA LYS A 41 4.93 4.11 -2.05
C LYS A 41 3.87 3.11 -1.60
N LEU A 42 2.59 3.44 -1.78
CA LEU A 42 1.48 2.54 -1.46
C LEU A 42 1.48 1.34 -2.41
N LEU A 43 1.63 1.59 -3.72
CA LEU A 43 1.70 0.55 -4.74
C LEU A 43 2.93 -0.35 -4.56
N PHE A 44 4.14 0.23 -4.47
CA PHE A 44 5.35 -0.56 -4.21
C PHE A 44 5.28 -1.32 -2.88
N GLY A 45 4.63 -0.74 -1.87
CA GLY A 45 4.47 -1.37 -0.58
C GLY A 45 3.60 -2.62 -0.66
N GLY A 46 2.44 -2.54 -1.31
CA GLY A 46 1.56 -3.69 -1.52
C GLY A 46 2.18 -4.74 -2.44
N SER A 47 2.72 -4.31 -3.60
CA SER A 47 3.33 -5.20 -4.58
C SER A 47 4.51 -6.01 -4.02
N LEU A 48 5.28 -5.42 -3.09
CA LEU A 48 6.37 -6.13 -2.44
C LEU A 48 5.89 -7.31 -1.58
N LEU A 49 4.77 -7.12 -0.87
CA LEU A 49 4.20 -8.17 -0.02
C LEU A 49 3.48 -9.24 -0.84
N LEU A 50 2.76 -8.85 -1.89
CA LEU A 50 2.15 -9.80 -2.85
C LEU A 50 3.22 -10.61 -3.60
N ALA A 51 4.35 -10.00 -3.97
CA ALA A 51 5.44 -10.74 -4.58
C ALA A 51 5.94 -11.90 -3.69
N LEU A 52 5.90 -11.75 -2.36
CA LEU A 52 6.26 -12.83 -1.44
C LEU A 52 5.24 -13.97 -1.48
N GLU A 53 3.94 -13.66 -1.56
CA GLU A 53 2.88 -14.64 -1.75
C GLU A 53 3.05 -15.41 -3.07
N HIS A 54 3.32 -14.73 -4.18
CA HIS A 54 3.60 -15.41 -5.45
C HIS A 54 4.87 -16.29 -5.40
N ILE A 55 5.88 -15.93 -4.60
CA ILE A 55 7.03 -16.81 -4.32
C ILE A 55 6.59 -18.01 -3.46
N TRP A 56 5.73 -17.78 -2.47
CA TRP A 56 5.23 -18.82 -1.56
C TRP A 56 4.41 -19.89 -2.30
N HIS A 57 3.54 -19.48 -3.22
CA HIS A 57 2.75 -20.38 -4.07
C HIS A 57 3.55 -20.99 -5.24
N GLY A 58 4.86 -20.69 -5.35
CA GLY A 58 5.74 -21.30 -6.35
C GLY A 58 5.60 -20.76 -7.76
N GLU A 59 4.97 -19.60 -7.93
CA GLU A 59 4.80 -18.95 -9.24
C GLU A 59 6.06 -18.24 -9.72
N ILE A 60 6.86 -17.76 -8.75
CA ILE A 60 8.16 -17.17 -8.99
C ILE A 60 9.25 -18.15 -8.57
N THR A 61 10.12 -18.52 -9.50
CA THR A 61 11.26 -19.41 -9.25
C THR A 61 12.58 -18.66 -9.45
N PHE A 62 13.67 -19.19 -8.89
CA PHE A 62 15.01 -18.60 -9.01
C PHE A 62 15.83 -19.14 -10.19
N HIS A 63 15.22 -20.00 -11.03
CA HIS A 63 15.84 -20.58 -12.22
C HIS A 63 15.06 -20.15 -13.46
N PHE A 64 15.74 -20.08 -14.60
CA PHE A 64 15.08 -19.70 -15.84
C PHE A 64 14.16 -20.83 -16.34
N PRO A 65 12.90 -20.56 -16.72
CA PRO A 65 12.19 -19.27 -16.70
C PRO A 65 11.67 -18.89 -15.30
N TYR A 66 11.94 -17.64 -14.86
CA TYR A 66 11.65 -17.16 -13.50
C TYR A 66 10.16 -17.15 -13.12
N ILE A 67 9.27 -17.20 -14.11
CA ILE A 67 7.82 -17.22 -13.93
C ILE A 67 7.35 -18.54 -14.51
N THR A 68 6.73 -19.38 -13.67
CA THR A 68 6.28 -20.71 -14.08
C THR A 68 5.20 -20.63 -15.16
N ALA A 69 4.37 -19.59 -15.12
CA ALA A 69 3.36 -19.30 -16.15
C ALA A 69 3.92 -18.83 -17.51
N MET A 70 5.25 -18.81 -17.71
CA MET A 70 5.89 -18.53 -19.01
C MET A 70 6.60 -19.76 -19.60
N GLN A 71 6.31 -20.96 -19.12
CA GLN A 71 6.94 -22.19 -19.63
C GLN A 71 6.41 -22.57 -21.02
N THR A 72 5.13 -22.31 -21.29
CA THR A 72 4.50 -22.58 -22.59
C THR A 72 3.77 -21.33 -23.13
N PRO A 73 3.55 -21.23 -24.46
CA PRO A 73 2.72 -20.19 -25.04
C PRO A 73 1.30 -20.17 -24.46
N GLU A 74 0.73 -21.34 -24.18
CA GLU A 74 -0.61 -21.48 -23.61
C GLU A 74 -0.67 -20.91 -22.18
N ASP A 75 0.32 -21.21 -21.33
CA ASP A 75 0.39 -20.65 -19.97
C ASP A 75 0.59 -19.12 -19.97
N THR A 76 1.27 -18.60 -21.00
CA THR A 76 1.53 -17.17 -21.14
C THR A 76 0.23 -16.40 -21.47
N GLU A 77 -0.67 -16.98 -22.26
CA GLU A 77 -1.97 -16.38 -22.57
C GLU A 77 -2.83 -16.27 -21.30
N VAL A 78 -2.85 -17.33 -20.49
CA VAL A 78 -3.55 -17.36 -19.19
C VAL A 78 -3.00 -16.30 -18.24
N MET A 79 -1.67 -16.18 -18.13
CA MET A 79 -1.03 -15.13 -17.34
C MET A 79 -1.41 -13.71 -17.80
N ILE A 80 -1.49 -13.46 -19.11
CA ILE A 80 -1.87 -12.14 -19.65
C ILE A 80 -3.34 -11.83 -19.32
N GLU A 81 -4.22 -12.82 -19.40
CA GLU A 81 -5.62 -12.67 -19.05
C GLU A 81 -5.79 -12.28 -17.58
N GLU A 82 -5.02 -12.87 -16.67
CA GLU A 82 -5.02 -12.51 -15.25
C GLU A 82 -4.45 -11.13 -14.97
N LEU A 83 -3.38 -10.74 -15.67
CA LEU A 83 -2.84 -9.37 -15.57
C LEU A 83 -3.93 -8.34 -15.93
N TRP A 84 -4.73 -8.65 -16.95
CA TRP A 84 -5.84 -7.81 -17.38
C TRP A 84 -7.03 -7.85 -16.40
N GLN A 85 -7.45 -9.04 -15.97
CA GLN A 85 -8.68 -9.22 -15.19
C GLN A 85 -8.49 -8.99 -13.68
N VAL A 86 -7.27 -9.16 -13.16
CA VAL A 86 -6.95 -9.03 -11.73
C VAL A 86 -6.00 -7.87 -11.50
N GLY A 87 -4.89 -7.82 -12.23
CA GLY A 87 -3.85 -6.79 -12.07
C GLY A 87 -4.33 -5.36 -12.35
N VAL A 88 -5.14 -5.16 -13.40
CA VAL A 88 -5.70 -3.83 -13.71
C VAL A 88 -6.71 -3.36 -12.65
N PRO A 89 -7.70 -4.18 -12.22
CA PRO A 89 -8.58 -3.79 -11.12
C PRO A 89 -7.87 -3.48 -9.81
N MET A 90 -6.78 -4.20 -9.47
CA MET A 90 -5.93 -3.87 -8.32
C MET A 90 -5.37 -2.46 -8.40
N ALA A 91 -4.72 -2.14 -9.51
CA ALA A 91 -4.14 -0.82 -9.76
C ALA A 91 -5.21 0.28 -9.65
N VAL A 92 -6.36 0.08 -10.30
CA VAL A 92 -7.50 1.01 -10.26
C VAL A 92 -8.02 1.19 -8.83
N LEU A 93 -8.23 0.12 -8.07
CA LEU A 93 -8.74 0.18 -6.71
C LEU A 93 -7.79 0.95 -5.79
N VAL A 94 -6.48 0.66 -5.85
CA VAL A 94 -5.48 1.34 -5.03
C VAL A 94 -5.43 2.83 -5.38
N THR A 95 -5.44 3.17 -6.66
CA THR A 95 -5.41 4.56 -7.13
C THR A 95 -6.68 5.32 -6.75
N LEU A 96 -7.87 4.74 -6.92
CA LEU A 96 -9.13 5.34 -6.49
C LEU A 96 -9.19 5.52 -4.98
N THR A 97 -8.75 4.52 -4.21
CA THR A 97 -8.71 4.61 -2.74
C THR A 97 -7.77 5.72 -2.28
N TYR A 98 -6.61 5.86 -2.93
CA TYR A 98 -5.68 6.94 -2.64
C TYR A 98 -6.25 8.31 -3.01
N LEU A 99 -6.93 8.43 -4.16
CA LEU A 99 -7.59 9.67 -4.57
C LEU A 99 -8.72 10.04 -3.61
N ALA A 100 -9.52 9.07 -3.16
CA ALA A 100 -10.53 9.26 -2.13
C ALA A 100 -9.89 9.76 -0.82
N TYR A 101 -8.79 9.13 -0.37
CA TYR A 101 -8.03 9.59 0.79
C TYR A 101 -7.49 11.02 0.61
N ALA A 102 -6.91 11.33 -0.55
CA ALA A 102 -6.36 12.65 -0.84
C ALA A 102 -7.45 13.73 -0.91
N GLY A 103 -8.58 13.40 -1.55
CA GLY A 103 -9.78 14.24 -1.62
C GLY A 103 -10.37 14.48 -0.24
N LEU A 104 -10.60 13.42 0.52
CA LEU A 104 -11.10 13.49 1.89
C LEU A 104 -10.18 14.30 2.79
N LYS A 105 -8.85 14.13 2.67
CA LYS A 105 -7.87 14.94 3.39
C LYS A 105 -7.96 16.41 2.99
N SER A 106 -8.12 16.72 1.70
CA SER A 106 -8.26 18.10 1.24
C SER A 106 -9.56 18.73 1.74
N PHE A 107 -10.65 17.95 1.75
CA PHE A 107 -11.96 18.34 2.25
C PHE A 107 -11.95 18.57 3.75
N PHE A 108 -11.38 17.65 4.54
CA PHE A 108 -11.22 17.88 5.98
C PHE A 108 -10.23 18.99 6.28
N THR A 109 -9.21 19.23 5.47
CA THR A 109 -8.29 20.35 5.72
C THR A 109 -8.97 21.69 5.46
N SER A 110 -9.82 21.79 4.42
CA SER A 110 -10.64 22.98 4.19
C SER A 110 -11.72 23.13 5.27
N GLU A 111 -12.39 22.03 5.62
CA GLU A 111 -13.45 22.01 6.62
C GLU A 111 -12.91 22.24 8.03
N THR A 112 -11.70 21.78 8.38
CA THR A 112 -11.06 22.08 9.68
C THR A 112 -10.54 23.51 9.72
N ALA A 113 -10.12 24.09 8.60
CA ALA A 113 -9.71 25.49 8.54
C ALA A 113 -10.91 26.45 8.72
N ASP A 114 -12.04 26.13 8.08
CA ASP A 114 -13.30 26.84 8.27
C ASP A 114 -13.92 26.54 9.64
N ARG A 115 -13.89 25.28 10.10
CA ARG A 115 -14.35 24.90 11.45
C ARG A 115 -13.49 25.49 12.55
N LEU A 116 -12.16 25.68 12.43
CA LEU A 116 -11.42 26.41 13.47
C LEU A 116 -11.84 27.89 13.58
N SER A 117 -12.40 28.45 12.50
CA SER A 117 -12.97 29.79 12.50
C SER A 117 -14.40 29.82 13.08
N ASP A 118 -15.14 28.71 12.94
CA ASP A 118 -16.55 28.55 13.34
C ASP A 118 -16.74 27.84 14.71
N ASP A 119 -15.75 27.07 15.19
CA ASP A 119 -15.75 26.31 16.47
C ASP A 119 -15.51 27.23 17.67
N ARG A 120 -15.13 28.51 17.47
CA ARG A 120 -15.36 29.55 18.49
C ARG A 120 -16.84 29.90 18.64
N ALA A 121 -17.67 29.62 17.64
CA ALA A 121 -19.05 30.06 17.55
C ALA A 121 -20.07 28.94 17.81
N ALA A 122 -19.76 27.66 17.59
CA ALA A 122 -20.80 26.61 17.58
C ALA A 122 -20.37 25.32 18.28
N ASN A 123 -20.25 25.36 19.61
CA ASN A 123 -20.29 24.16 20.43
C ASN A 123 -21.74 23.59 20.39
N LEU A 124 -22.09 22.81 19.35
CA LEU A 124 -23.34 22.05 19.31
C LEU A 124 -23.23 20.86 18.35
N GLY A 125 -23.32 19.65 18.90
CA GLY A 125 -23.06 18.41 18.17
C GLY A 125 -24.15 17.93 17.21
N LYS A 126 -23.79 16.88 16.47
CA LYS A 126 -24.66 15.73 16.13
C LYS A 126 -23.81 14.64 15.45
N GLY A 127 -24.03 13.40 15.89
CA GLY A 127 -23.38 12.21 15.37
C GLY A 127 -23.68 12.01 13.88
N GLY A 128 -22.61 11.73 13.12
CA GLY A 128 -22.68 11.47 11.69
C GLY A 128 -21.34 11.07 11.08
N PHE A 129 -20.46 10.42 11.84
CA PHE A 129 -19.15 9.95 11.34
C PHE A 129 -18.73 8.57 11.86
N MET A 130 -19.54 7.93 12.69
CA MET A 130 -19.15 6.71 13.41
C MET A 130 -19.18 5.42 12.56
N ILE A 131 -19.75 5.46 11.35
CA ILE A 131 -19.84 4.29 10.44
C ILE A 131 -18.68 4.20 9.43
N LEU A 132 -18.01 5.31 9.09
CA LEU A 132 -16.78 5.27 8.26
C LEU A 132 -15.52 5.03 9.11
N VAL A 133 -15.57 5.34 10.41
CA VAL A 133 -14.46 5.11 11.35
C VAL A 133 -14.37 3.62 11.74
N LEU A 134 -15.48 2.87 11.78
CA LEU A 134 -15.47 1.46 12.23
C LEU A 134 -14.72 0.49 11.29
N PHE A 135 -14.65 0.77 9.99
CA PHE A 135 -13.79 0.01 9.06
C PHE A 135 -12.31 0.47 9.07
N MET A 136 -12.02 1.70 9.54
CA MET A 136 -10.67 2.15 9.91
C MET A 136 -10.21 1.62 11.30
N LEU A 137 -11.12 1.14 12.16
CA LEU A 137 -10.80 0.72 13.53
C LEU A 137 -9.94 -0.55 13.60
N ILE A 138 -9.96 -1.41 12.58
CA ILE A 138 -8.99 -2.52 12.46
C ILE A 138 -7.63 -2.03 11.91
N GLY A 139 -7.62 -0.93 11.13
CA GLY A 139 -6.38 -0.27 10.71
C GLY A 139 -5.59 0.39 11.86
N GLY A 140 -6.22 0.60 13.02
CA GLY A 140 -5.70 1.37 14.16
C GLY A 140 -4.98 0.57 15.26
N LEU A 141 -5.23 -0.73 15.42
CA LEU A 141 -4.72 -1.44 16.61
C LEU A 141 -3.23 -1.82 16.53
N ILE A 142 -2.69 -2.18 15.37
CA ILE A 142 -1.25 -2.54 15.23
C ILE A 142 -0.38 -1.33 14.87
N SER A 143 -0.95 -0.29 14.24
CA SER A 143 -0.26 1.00 14.04
C SER A 143 0.15 1.67 15.37
N THR A 144 -0.41 1.21 16.49
CA THR A 144 -0.14 1.68 17.85
C THR A 144 1.22 1.20 18.40
N ILE A 145 1.85 0.15 17.85
CA ILE A 145 3.15 -0.37 18.39
C ILE A 145 4.37 0.22 17.64
N GLY A 146 4.19 0.79 16.45
CA GLY A 146 5.21 1.59 15.75
C GLY A 146 5.38 3.02 16.29
N TYR A 147 4.76 3.35 17.42
CA TYR A 147 4.90 4.63 18.14
C TYR A 147 6.17 4.63 19.01
N ILE A 148 7.33 4.31 18.44
CA ILE A 148 8.61 4.53 19.14
C ILE A 148 9.12 5.92 18.78
N LYS A 149 8.51 6.90 19.44
CA LYS A 149 9.20 8.10 19.96
C LYS A 149 9.75 9.08 18.90
N ASP A 150 8.88 9.69 18.09
CA ASP A 150 9.21 10.99 17.49
C ASP A 150 8.81 12.12 18.46
N LYS A 151 9.81 12.80 19.03
CA LYS A 151 9.64 13.90 19.99
C LYS A 151 9.00 15.16 19.39
N ASN A 152 8.67 15.16 18.10
CA ASN A 152 8.20 16.34 17.36
C ASN A 152 6.69 16.34 17.01
N GLY A 153 5.91 15.34 17.44
CA GLY A 153 4.45 15.37 17.31
C GLY A 153 3.89 15.47 15.88
N ARG A 154 4.68 15.10 14.84
CA ARG A 154 4.25 15.12 13.44
C ARG A 154 3.80 13.74 13.00
N PHE A 155 2.55 13.63 12.55
CA PHE A 155 1.98 12.42 11.95
C PHE A 155 2.72 12.06 10.65
N CYS A 156 3.74 11.19 10.73
CA CYS A 156 4.39 10.62 9.56
C CYS A 156 3.86 9.21 9.31
N PHE A 157 3.17 9.01 8.19
CA PHE A 157 2.87 7.66 7.71
C PHE A 157 4.18 6.87 7.58
N SER A 158 4.32 5.82 8.38
CA SER A 158 5.49 4.95 8.36
C SER A 158 5.52 4.15 7.05
N ALA A 159 6.71 3.75 6.59
CA ALA A 159 6.85 2.84 5.45
C ALA A 159 6.04 1.54 5.67
N LEU A 160 5.96 1.10 6.93
CA LEU A 160 5.17 -0.06 7.35
C LEU A 160 3.66 0.11 7.04
N CYS A 161 3.11 1.31 7.25
CA CYS A 161 1.71 1.58 6.94
C CYS A 161 1.46 1.49 5.43
N TYR A 162 2.35 2.03 4.59
CA TYR A 162 2.20 1.93 3.14
C TYR A 162 2.24 0.48 2.66
N MET A 163 3.09 -0.36 3.25
CA MET A 163 3.14 -1.79 2.92
C MET A 163 1.83 -2.50 3.29
N PHE A 164 1.38 -2.40 4.54
CA PHE A 164 0.18 -3.10 4.99
C PHE A 164 -1.13 -2.58 4.36
N TYR A 165 -1.30 -1.26 4.22
CA TYR A 165 -2.50 -0.74 3.54
C TYR A 165 -2.47 -1.03 2.05
N GLY A 166 -1.29 -1.02 1.43
CA GLY A 166 -1.13 -1.41 0.03
C GLY A 166 -1.50 -2.87 -0.18
N SER A 167 -0.98 -3.78 0.64
CA SER A 167 -1.25 -5.22 0.52
C SER A 167 -2.72 -5.53 0.83
N MET A 168 -3.30 -4.92 1.86
CA MET A 168 -4.72 -5.09 2.20
C MET A 168 -5.64 -4.76 1.01
N LEU A 169 -5.36 -3.67 0.28
CA LEU A 169 -6.17 -3.29 -0.88
C LEU A 169 -5.99 -4.27 -2.04
N MET A 170 -4.77 -4.74 -2.29
CA MET A 170 -4.52 -5.69 -3.37
C MET A 170 -5.13 -7.06 -3.06
N TRP A 171 -4.88 -7.60 -1.86
CA TRP A 171 -5.50 -8.85 -1.39
C TRP A 171 -7.02 -8.83 -1.36
N SER A 172 -7.64 -7.65 -1.19
CA SER A 172 -9.10 -7.56 -1.29
C SER A 172 -9.61 -7.85 -2.71
N VAL A 173 -8.80 -7.58 -3.75
CA VAL A 173 -9.12 -7.93 -5.13
C VAL A 173 -8.93 -9.43 -5.35
N ASP A 174 -7.84 -10.00 -4.84
CA ASP A 174 -7.60 -11.46 -4.93
C ASP A 174 -8.73 -12.25 -4.25
N LEU A 175 -9.17 -11.82 -3.06
CA LEU A 175 -10.31 -12.42 -2.38
C LEU A 175 -11.60 -12.28 -3.20
N TYR A 176 -11.82 -11.13 -3.83
CA TYR A 176 -13.00 -10.92 -4.66
C TYR A 176 -12.99 -11.84 -5.90
N THR A 177 -11.84 -12.03 -6.54
CA THR A 177 -11.71 -12.91 -7.72
C THR A 177 -11.85 -14.37 -7.32
N GLY A 178 -11.26 -14.80 -6.19
CA GLY A 178 -11.46 -16.14 -5.65
C GLY A 178 -12.94 -16.44 -5.38
N ILE A 179 -13.66 -15.51 -4.75
CA ILE A 179 -15.11 -15.64 -4.53
C ILE A 179 -15.90 -15.70 -5.86
N LYS A 180 -15.44 -15.00 -6.90
CA LYS A 180 -16.11 -14.99 -8.22
C LYS A 180 -15.94 -16.32 -8.96
N GLU A 181 -14.79 -16.97 -8.81
CA GLU A 181 -14.44 -18.21 -9.52
C GLU A 181 -14.92 -19.46 -8.79
N GLU A 182 -14.72 -19.50 -7.47
CA GLU A 182 -14.96 -20.68 -6.63
C GLU A 182 -16.20 -20.52 -5.71
N GLY A 183 -16.85 -19.35 -5.72
CA GLY A 183 -18.04 -19.10 -4.92
C GLY A 183 -17.74 -19.01 -3.42
N THR A 184 -18.57 -19.65 -2.58
CA THR A 184 -18.34 -19.69 -1.13
C THR A 184 -17.27 -20.69 -0.70
N GLU A 185 -16.78 -21.53 -1.62
CA GLU A 185 -15.69 -22.47 -1.33
C GLU A 185 -14.35 -21.75 -1.14
N ALA A 186 -14.17 -20.57 -1.74
CA ALA A 186 -13.07 -19.65 -1.45
C ALA A 186 -13.03 -19.15 0.01
N LEU A 187 -14.12 -19.36 0.77
CA LEU A 187 -14.21 -19.04 2.21
C LEU A 187 -14.15 -20.31 3.08
N ALA A 188 -14.10 -21.50 2.47
CA ALA A 188 -14.02 -22.76 3.18
C ALA A 188 -12.59 -22.96 3.67
N MET A 189 -12.40 -22.91 4.97
CA MET A 189 -11.08 -22.93 5.59
C MET A 189 -10.79 -24.33 6.13
N THR A 190 -9.94 -25.10 5.46
CA THR A 190 -9.45 -26.37 6.02
C THR A 190 -8.33 -26.12 7.02
N ALA A 191 -8.06 -27.07 7.92
CA ALA A 191 -7.03 -26.89 8.94
C ALA A 191 -5.61 -26.73 8.36
N GLU A 192 -5.36 -27.30 7.17
CA GLU A 192 -4.08 -27.16 6.46
C GLU A 192 -3.96 -25.75 5.86
N ASP A 193 -5.02 -25.25 5.23
CA ASP A 193 -5.06 -23.89 4.67
C ASP A 193 -4.88 -22.82 5.75
N VAL A 194 -5.46 -23.01 6.95
CA VAL A 194 -5.25 -22.09 8.09
C VAL A 194 -3.77 -21.99 8.47
N VAL A 195 -3.06 -23.11 8.48
CA VAL A 195 -1.65 -23.15 8.90
C VAL A 195 -0.80 -22.48 7.84
N ASP A 196 -1.05 -22.77 6.56
CA ASP A 196 -0.33 -22.15 5.44
C ASP A 196 -0.58 -20.63 5.37
N ASP A 197 -1.83 -20.18 5.53
CA ASP A 197 -2.18 -18.76 5.59
C ASP A 197 -1.54 -18.06 6.80
N LEU A 198 -1.45 -18.74 7.94
CA LEU A 198 -0.80 -18.20 9.14
C LEU A 198 0.71 -18.07 8.93
N LEU A 199 1.35 -19.05 8.28
CA LEU A 199 2.77 -19.02 7.94
C LEU A 199 3.07 -17.95 6.90
N LEU A 200 2.22 -17.80 5.88
CA LEU A 200 2.29 -16.73 4.90
C LEU A 200 2.16 -15.37 5.59
N THR A 201 1.16 -15.19 6.45
CA THR A 201 0.94 -13.95 7.22
C THR A 201 2.13 -13.61 8.11
N ALA A 202 2.70 -14.60 8.81
CA ALA A 202 3.89 -14.42 9.65
C ALA A 202 5.11 -14.01 8.81
N SER A 203 5.28 -14.62 7.63
CA SER A 203 6.38 -14.33 6.70
C SER A 203 6.26 -12.93 6.10
N VAL A 204 5.08 -12.54 5.64
CA VAL A 204 4.78 -11.20 5.11
C VAL A 204 5.00 -10.14 6.18
N THR A 205 4.54 -10.39 7.41
CA THR A 205 4.73 -9.47 8.54
C THR A 205 6.21 -9.33 8.89
N GLY A 206 6.95 -10.44 8.93
CA GLY A 206 8.40 -10.45 9.15
C GLY A 206 9.16 -9.65 8.09
N LEU A 207 8.82 -9.83 6.82
CA LEU A 207 9.40 -9.08 5.70
C LEU A 207 9.11 -7.58 5.82
N ALA A 208 7.86 -7.20 6.12
CA ALA A 208 7.47 -5.80 6.30
C ALA A 208 8.26 -5.13 7.44
N VAL A 209 8.44 -5.82 8.58
CA VAL A 209 9.24 -5.32 9.71
C VAL A 209 10.71 -5.23 9.36
N LEU A 210 11.27 -6.20 8.62
CA LEU A 210 12.65 -6.19 8.15
C LEU A 210 12.92 -4.97 7.25
N VAL A 211 12.11 -4.79 6.21
CA VAL A 211 12.23 -3.68 5.26
C VAL A 211 12.09 -2.35 5.98
N TRP A 212 11.12 -2.24 6.89
CA TRP A 212 10.95 -1.04 7.71
C TRP A 212 12.18 -0.73 8.58
N SER A 213 12.76 -1.76 9.23
CA SER A 213 13.97 -1.63 10.05
C SER A 213 15.17 -1.15 9.24
N ILE A 214 15.35 -1.71 8.03
CA ILE A 214 16.39 -1.28 7.08
C ILE A 214 16.20 0.19 6.68
N VAL A 215 14.96 0.61 6.38
CA VAL A 215 14.65 2.00 6.01
C VAL A 215 14.96 2.96 7.16
N ILE A 216 14.66 2.58 8.41
CA ILE A 216 15.02 3.38 9.59
C ILE A 216 16.53 3.46 9.74
N ALA A 217 17.23 2.32 9.69
CA ALA A 217 18.68 2.26 9.82
C ALA A 217 19.37 3.12 8.75
N TRP A 218 18.92 3.02 7.49
CA TRP A 218 19.42 3.83 6.39
C TRP A 218 19.23 5.34 6.63
N LYS A 219 18.03 5.75 7.06
CA LYS A 219 17.76 7.16 7.38
C LYS A 219 18.63 7.68 8.52
N ALA A 220 18.85 6.87 9.55
CA ALA A 220 19.74 7.22 10.65
C ALA A 220 21.19 7.38 10.17
N LEU A 221 21.69 6.45 9.34
CA LEU A 221 23.03 6.49 8.76
C LEU A 221 23.27 7.70 7.84
N VAL A 222 22.27 8.08 7.02
CA VAL A 222 22.37 9.25 6.13
C VAL A 222 22.29 10.55 6.94
N SER A 223 21.40 10.61 7.94
CA SER A 223 21.26 11.80 8.79
C SER A 223 22.51 12.06 9.61
N GLY A 224 23.12 11.02 10.18
CA GLY A 224 24.40 11.11 10.91
C GLY A 224 25.57 11.57 10.03
N ARG A 225 25.61 11.13 8.76
CA ARG A 225 26.58 11.62 7.78
C ARG A 225 26.37 13.10 7.44
N LEU A 226 25.12 13.55 7.28
CA LEU A 226 24.81 14.95 6.99
C LEU A 226 25.17 15.89 8.16
N THR A 227 25.07 15.43 9.40
CA THR A 227 25.51 16.21 10.57
C THR A 227 27.04 16.27 10.68
N ALA A 228 27.75 15.20 10.33
CA ALA A 228 29.21 15.15 10.38
C ALA A 228 29.90 15.97 9.27
N VAL A 229 29.26 16.14 8.11
CA VAL A 229 29.77 16.97 6.98
C VAL A 229 29.52 18.47 7.21
N ARG A 230 28.61 18.82 8.13
CA ARG A 230 28.21 20.20 8.41
C ARG A 230 28.87 20.80 9.66
N ALA A 231 29.65 19.99 10.38
CA ALA A 231 30.48 20.36 11.52
C ALA A 231 31.92 20.54 11.05
#